data_AF-A0A644SXV6-F1
#
_entry.id   AF-A0A644SXV6-F1
#
_cell.length_a   1.000
_cell.length_b   1.000
_cell.length_c   1.000
_cell.angle_alpha   90.00
_cell.angle_beta   90.00
_cell.angle_gamma   90.00
#
_symmetry.space_group_name_H-M   'P 1'
#
loop_
_entity.id
_entity.type
_entity.pdbx_description
1 polymer ?
#
loop_
_entity_poly.entity_id
_entity_poly.type
_entity_poly.pdbx_seq_one_letter_code
_entity_poly.pdbx_strand_id
1 'polypeptide(L)'
;MTIFLPIQSARLTLRGFKEEDLNEMHYYLSDSEVLHFMMQDATTEEGSNAYINRFLQFQKDNPRIFVRFAIIEKLSNCLIESVV
;
A
#
# COMPACT_ATOMS: atom_id res chain seq x y z
N MET A 1 -2.11 -17.57 -12.74
CA MET A 1 -2.72 -17.60 -11.40
C MET A 1 -3.60 -16.37 -11.29
N THR A 2 -4.93 -16.54 -11.26
CA THR A 2 -5.85 -15.40 -11.22
C THR A 2 -6.15 -15.08 -9.76
N ILE A 3 -5.61 -13.98 -9.24
CA ILE A 3 -5.94 -13.49 -7.91
C ILE A 3 -7.24 -12.68 -8.06
N PHE A 4 -8.34 -13.18 -7.47
CA PHE A 4 -9.59 -12.42 -7.42
C PHE A 4 -9.48 -11.35 -6.34
N LEU A 5 -9.49 -10.09 -6.78
CA LEU A 5 -9.41 -8.93 -5.91
C LEU A 5 -10.78 -8.22 -5.84
N PRO A 6 -11.15 -7.66 -4.68
CA PRO A 6 -10.39 -7.63 -3.43
C PRO A 6 -10.45 -8.96 -2.64
N ILE A 7 -9.37 -9.33 -1.94
CA ILE A 7 -9.37 -10.45 -0.99
C ILE A 7 -9.96 -9.94 0.33
N GLN A 8 -10.91 -10.69 0.90
CA GLN A 8 -11.63 -10.29 2.10
C GLN A 8 -11.36 -11.27 3.25
N SER A 9 -11.16 -10.72 4.46
CA SER A 9 -11.19 -11.48 5.71
C SER A 9 -12.24 -10.93 6.65
N ALA A 10 -12.36 -11.50 7.86
CA ALA A 10 -13.27 -11.00 8.88
C ALA A 10 -13.02 -9.52 9.23
N ARG A 11 -11.75 -9.09 9.22
CA ARG A 11 -11.35 -7.73 9.66
C ARG A 11 -10.71 -6.88 8.57
N LEU A 12 -10.24 -7.50 7.48
CA LEU A 12 -9.39 -6.83 6.50
C LEU A 12 -9.94 -6.94 5.08
N THR A 13 -9.60 -5.95 4.27
CA THR A 13 -9.77 -5.96 2.81
C THR A 13 -8.41 -5.72 2.17
N LEU A 14 -7.95 -6.67 1.36
CA LEU A 14 -6.73 -6.54 0.58
C LEU A 14 -7.10 -6.21 -0.86
N ARG A 15 -6.62 -5.06 -1.35
CA ARG A 15 -6.90 -4.59 -2.71
C ARG A 15 -5.66 -3.96 -3.34
N GLY A 16 -5.71 -3.73 -4.65
CA GLY A 16 -4.72 -2.89 -5.30
C GLY A 16 -4.75 -1.46 -4.73
N PHE A 17 -3.62 -0.77 -4.84
CA PHE A 17 -3.52 0.63 -4.45
C PHE A 17 -4.40 1.51 -5.32
N LYS A 18 -4.90 2.58 -4.71
CA LYS A 18 -5.59 3.71 -5.33
C LYS A 18 -4.83 4.99 -4.98
N GLU A 19 -5.04 6.04 -5.75
CA GLU A 19 -4.46 7.36 -5.45
C GLU A 19 -4.92 7.87 -4.07
N GLU A 20 -6.15 7.59 -3.66
CA GLU A 20 -6.69 7.98 -2.36
C GLU A 20 -5.86 7.42 -1.17
N ASP A 21 -5.14 6.32 -1.38
CA ASP A 21 -4.28 5.70 -0.36
C ASP A 21 -3.02 6.53 -0.06
N LEU A 22 -2.67 7.52 -0.90
CA LEU A 22 -1.49 8.38 -0.73
C LEU A 22 -1.45 9.04 0.65
N ASN A 23 -2.59 9.62 1.05
CA ASN A 23 -2.69 10.39 2.29
C ASN A 23 -2.54 9.47 3.51
N GLU A 24 -3.13 8.28 3.47
CA GLU A 24 -3.05 7.32 4.58
C GLU A 24 -1.71 6.57 4.61
N MET A 25 -1.08 6.36 3.45
CA MET A 25 0.28 5.81 3.39
C MET A 25 1.30 6.77 3.97
N HIS A 26 1.19 8.07 3.66
CA HIS A 26 2.10 9.06 4.24
C HIS A 26 2.02 9.06 5.77
N TYR A 27 0.82 8.88 6.34
CA TYR A 27 0.62 8.81 7.79
C TYR A 27 1.47 7.70 8.43
N TYR A 28 1.37 6.45 7.96
CA TYR A 28 2.16 5.37 8.55
C TYR A 28 3.65 5.42 8.14
N LEU A 29 3.98 5.91 6.94
CA LEU A 29 5.37 6.08 6.49
C LEU A 29 6.07 7.26 7.18
N SER A 30 5.33 8.12 7.88
CA SER A 30 5.88 9.18 8.73
C SER A 30 6.12 8.73 10.17
N ASP A 31 5.62 7.54 10.55
CA ASP A 31 5.83 6.98 11.88
C ASP A 31 7.27 6.44 12.01
N SER A 32 8.01 7.01 12.96
CA SER A 32 9.42 6.67 13.19
C SER A 32 9.63 5.27 13.75
N GLU A 33 8.65 4.69 14.44
CA GLU A 33 8.71 3.31 14.94
C GLU A 33 8.54 2.32 13.79
N VAL A 34 7.64 2.62 12.83
CA VAL A 34 7.44 1.80 11.63
C VAL A 34 8.67 1.85 10.73
N LEU A 35 9.19 3.06 10.47
CA LEU A 35 10.36 3.26 9.62
C LEU A 35 11.61 2.55 10.15
N HIS A 36 11.74 2.39 11.47
CA HIS A 36 12.87 1.68 12.08
C HIS A 36 13.06 0.26 11.53
N PHE A 37 11.96 -0.39 11.14
CA PHE A 37 11.98 -1.76 10.62
C PHE A 37 11.87 -1.83 9.09
N MET A 38 11.72 -0.69 8.42
CA MET A 38 11.66 -0.63 6.96
C MET A 38 13.03 -0.31 6.36
N MET A 39 13.32 -0.88 5.18
CA MET A 39 14.51 -0.51 4.41
C MET A 39 14.40 0.88 3.76
N GLN A 40 13.26 1.54 3.91
CA GLN A 40 12.96 2.81 3.27
C GLN A 40 13.19 3.94 4.26
N ASP A 41 13.97 4.94 3.86
CA ASP A 41 14.19 6.15 4.66
C ASP A 41 12.90 6.98 4.75
N ALA A 42 12.76 7.73 5.86
CA ALA A 42 11.63 8.61 6.13
C ALA A 42 11.29 9.45 4.90
N THR A 43 10.16 9.14 4.28
CA THR A 43 9.79 9.79 3.02
C THR A 43 9.19 11.15 3.31
N THR A 44 9.76 12.19 2.69
CA THR A 44 9.03 13.44 2.46
C THR A 44 7.72 13.13 1.72
N GLU A 45 6.79 14.08 1.66
CA GLU A 45 5.55 13.91 0.90
C GLU A 45 5.87 13.53 -0.56
N GLU A 46 6.90 14.13 -1.16
CA GLU A 46 7.36 13.80 -2.52
C GLU A 46 7.90 12.36 -2.62
N GLY A 47 8.63 11.89 -1.60
CA GLY A 47 9.12 10.51 -1.54
C GLY A 47 7.98 9.49 -1.42
N SER A 48 6.96 9.82 -0.64
CA SER A 48 5.75 9.00 -0.44
C SER A 48 4.97 8.89 -1.75
N ASN A 49 4.81 10.03 -2.44
CA ASN A 49 4.18 10.12 -3.75
C ASN A 49 4.93 9.31 -4.80
N ALA A 50 6.26 9.43 -4.87
CA ALA A 50 7.09 8.67 -5.81
C ALA A 50 7.00 7.16 -5.57
N TYR A 51 6.98 6.74 -4.30
CA TYR A 51 6.87 5.34 -3.91
C TYR A 51 5.55 4.72 -4.42
N ILE A 52 4.41 5.35 -4.14
CA ILE A 52 3.09 4.81 -4.50
C ILE A 52 2.87 4.84 -6.00
N ASN A 53 3.26 5.93 -6.66
CA ASN A 53 3.18 6.04 -8.10
C ASN A 53 3.89 4.88 -8.79
N ARG A 54 5.03 4.42 -8.25
CA ARG A 54 5.72 3.25 -8.77
C ARG A 54 4.85 1.99 -8.72
N PHE A 55 4.16 1.73 -7.62
CA PHE A 55 3.27 0.58 -7.52
C PHE A 55 2.04 0.72 -8.40
N LEU A 56 1.43 1.91 -8.49
CA LEU A 56 0.32 2.18 -9.40
C LEU A 56 0.69 1.89 -10.87
N GLN A 57 1.92 2.22 -11.28
CA GLN A 57 2.42 1.86 -12.61
C GLN A 57 2.61 0.35 -12.75
N PHE A 58 3.23 -0.32 -11.76
CA PHE A 58 3.39 -1.78 -11.78
C PHE A 58 2.07 -2.55 -11.87
N GLN A 59 0.95 -1.98 -11.38
CA GLN A 59 -0.36 -2.63 -11.54
C GLN A 59 -0.82 -2.73 -13.00
N LYS A 60 -0.26 -1.91 -13.91
CA LYS A 60 -0.60 -1.85 -15.33
C LYS A 60 0.23 -2.81 -16.20
N ASP A 61 1.30 -3.39 -15.65
CA ASP A 61 2.19 -4.28 -16.40
C ASP A 61 1.48 -5.55 -16.86
N ASN A 62 1.83 -6.06 -18.04
CA ASN A 62 1.33 -7.32 -18.58
C ASN A 62 2.48 -8.12 -19.25
N PRO A 63 2.90 -9.27 -18.68
CA PRO A 63 2.38 -9.87 -17.46
C PRO A 63 2.74 -9.04 -16.23
N ARG A 64 1.80 -8.95 -15.28
CA ARG A 64 2.05 -8.25 -14.00
C ARG A 64 3.02 -9.09 -13.16
N ILE A 65 4.22 -8.56 -12.93
CA ILE A 65 5.28 -9.23 -12.16
C ILE A 65 5.27 -8.80 -10.69
N PHE A 66 4.94 -7.52 -10.43
CA PHE A 66 4.88 -6.99 -9.08
C PHE A 66 3.43 -6.84 -8.61
N VAL A 67 3.11 -7.51 -7.51
CA VAL A 67 1.86 -7.38 -6.80
C VAL A 67 2.19 -6.88 -5.41
N ARG A 68 1.45 -5.88 -4.96
CA ARG A 68 1.48 -5.38 -3.59
C ARG A 68 0.05 -4.94 -3.26
N PHE A 69 -0.41 -5.25 -2.07
CA PHE A 69 -1.76 -4.96 -1.62
C PHE A 69 -1.78 -3.86 -0.59
N ALA A 70 -2.74 -2.96 -0.73
CA ALA A 70 -3.23 -2.12 0.35
C ALA A 70 -4.06 -2.97 1.31
N ILE A 71 -3.71 -2.98 2.60
CA ILE A 71 -4.46 -3.66 3.66
C ILE A 71 -5.34 -2.65 4.38
N ILE A 72 -6.65 -2.74 4.16
CA ILE A 72 -7.63 -1.85 4.78
C ILE A 72 -8.28 -2.56 5.96
N GLU A 73 -8.23 -1.97 7.15
CA GLU A 73 -9.00 -2.43 8.31
C GLU A 73 -10.47 -2.03 8.14
N LYS A 74 -11.40 -2.98 8.27
CA LYS A 74 -12.82 -2.73 8.02
C LYS A 74 -13.50 -1.81 9.05
N LEU A 75 -12.99 -1.75 10.28
CA LEU A 75 -13.61 -0.98 11.36
C LEU A 75 -13.33 0.52 11.22
N SER A 76 -12.07 0.88 10.97
CA SER A 76 -11.62 2.26 10.76
C SER A 76 -11.74 2.70 9.30
N ASN A 77 -11.82 1.74 8.38
CA ASN A 77 -11.67 1.94 6.93
C ASN A 77 -10.31 2.60 6.56
N CYS A 78 -9.32 2.48 7.44
CA CYS A 78 -7.98 3.00 7.22
C CYS A 78 -7.05 1.92 6.66
N LEU A 79 -6.13 2.37 5.82
CA LEU A 79 -4.96 1.64 5.42
C LEU A 79 -4.03 1.47 6.62
N ILE A 80 -3.81 0.23 7.00
CA ILE A 80 -2.94 -0.11 8.14
C ILE A 80 -1.55 -0.56 7.68
N GLU A 81 -1.43 -1.13 6.48
CA GLU A 81 -0.15 -1.63 5.96
C GLU A 81 -0.19 -1.96 4.47
N SER A 82 0.95 -2.36 3.91
CA SER A 82 1.01 -3.00 2.59
C SER A 82 1.90 -4.24 2.56
N VAL A 83 1.41 -5.31 1.92
CA VAL A 83 2.11 -6.61 1.80
C VAL A 83 2.42 -6.92 0.35
N VAL A 84 3.63 -7.45 0.12
CA VAL A 84 4.12 -7.99 -1.18
C VAL A 84 3.47 -9.33 -1.48
#